data_AF-A0A1Y2HUY7-F1
#
_entry.id   AF-A0A1Y2HUY7-F1
#
_cell.length_a   1.000
_cell.length_b   1.000
_cell.length_c   1.000
_cell.angle_alpha   90.00
_cell.angle_beta   90.00
_cell.angle_gamma   90.00
#
_symmetry.space_group_name_H-M   'P 1'
#
loop_
_entity.id
_entity.type
_entity.pdbx_description
1 polymer ?
#
loop_
_entity_poly.entity_id
_entity_poly.type
_entity_poly.pdbx_seq_one_letter_code
_entity_poly.pdbx_strand_id
1 'polypeptide(L)'
;MRNNFSPAVTRRTRMDAREMANRRNDFAREDLCHQLSKDKLLYDSLLKDDRLDRARRARHYKALEDEQSMLDRIHQQREAAEEKRKVVEQHEAMVRQIQADHDELIRQEKIRQSIRESSVELRELEQKLHYAYMNAERAKQLQEKSLAQTIDQQREHDYAVQMAQQLQVAQAAERAAEEAAWQKSRQYKASLQNQLAEREDKKREDMELFLKEKAVVDELIRRIQSEDSAEQQRRLAQQRTARAFIDQYLQDRQKWLAAEQAKISEENARIEQYLRDQEARDSQRKEQKRAVEDARARVYETLADNIGRQEAERQEIEDLRVELAEAEQREREQAQDRLEMQRRIQQRLDLIDAYKRQIEEKRQRREVEREEEDVFRQRMLSKLADDARLDQLSREKKRLKQLEHKRAVDAMVEERRKQIEAEKVLEQEERRKEQELEEFRQRVIEQERQRLLREHASRLLGHLPKGVFKNQDDLDLFDEEFRAKFSRKP
;
A
#
# COMPACT_ATOMS: atom_id res chain seq x y z
N MET A 1 -113.00 31.19 -171.32
CA MET A 1 -112.66 31.60 -172.70
C MET A 1 -111.17 32.01 -172.76
N ARG A 2 -110.40 31.42 -173.72
CA ARG A 2 -109.17 31.87 -174.47
C ARG A 2 -107.84 32.42 -173.84
N ASN A 3 -106.69 31.84 -174.32
CA ASN A 3 -105.39 32.40 -174.86
C ASN A 3 -103.95 32.06 -174.24
N ASN A 4 -102.86 32.09 -175.08
CA ASN A 4 -101.49 31.38 -175.17
C ASN A 4 -100.16 31.94 -174.49
N PHE A 5 -98.99 31.16 -174.42
CA PHE A 5 -97.49 31.44 -174.72
C PHE A 5 -96.36 30.34 -174.30
N SER A 6 -95.00 30.47 -174.57
CA SER A 6 -93.83 29.54 -175.05
C SER A 6 -92.56 29.05 -174.14
N PRO A 7 -91.51 28.19 -174.55
CA PRO A 7 -90.39 27.56 -173.72
C PRO A 7 -88.85 27.77 -174.11
N ALA A 8 -87.88 27.92 -173.15
CA ALA A 8 -86.39 27.81 -173.39
C ALA A 8 -85.36 27.71 -172.19
N VAL A 9 -85.71 27.66 -170.90
CA VAL A 9 -84.77 28.06 -169.80
C VAL A 9 -84.05 26.92 -169.00
N THR A 10 -84.16 25.62 -169.31
CA THR A 10 -83.89 24.55 -168.29
C THR A 10 -82.56 23.74 -168.27
N ARG A 11 -81.74 23.60 -169.33
CA ARG A 11 -80.68 22.53 -169.42
C ARG A 11 -79.38 22.72 -168.61
N ARG A 12 -78.99 23.95 -168.29
CA ARG A 12 -77.74 24.27 -167.55
C ARG A 12 -77.72 23.70 -166.12
N THR A 13 -78.88 23.37 -165.61
CA THR A 13 -79.10 22.94 -164.22
C THR A 13 -78.50 21.58 -163.83
N ARG A 14 -78.08 20.71 -164.76
CA ARG A 14 -77.71 19.31 -164.42
C ARG A 14 -76.22 19.01 -164.24
N MET A 15 -75.33 19.64 -164.99
CA MET A 15 -73.88 19.39 -164.86
C MET A 15 -73.33 20.04 -163.60
N ASP A 16 -73.73 21.28 -163.36
CA ASP A 16 -73.41 22.01 -162.13
C ASP A 16 -73.89 21.23 -160.90
N ALA A 17 -74.96 20.44 -160.99
CA ALA A 17 -75.45 19.65 -159.86
C ALA A 17 -74.52 18.47 -159.47
N ARG A 18 -73.75 17.91 -160.41
CA ARG A 18 -73.02 16.65 -160.20
C ARG A 18 -71.58 16.86 -159.73
N GLU A 19 -70.88 17.86 -160.25
CA GLU A 19 -69.58 18.29 -159.71
C GLU A 19 -69.72 18.85 -158.30
N MET A 20 -70.84 19.54 -158.06
CA MET A 20 -71.24 19.92 -156.71
C MET A 20 -71.40 18.70 -155.79
N ALA A 21 -71.80 17.53 -156.30
CA ALA A 21 -72.02 16.34 -155.46
C ALA A 21 -70.71 15.63 -155.05
N ASN A 22 -69.72 15.54 -155.94
CA ASN A 22 -68.45 14.90 -155.59
C ASN A 22 -67.59 15.79 -154.68
N ARG A 23 -67.55 17.10 -154.96
CA ARG A 23 -66.93 18.07 -154.04
C ARG A 23 -67.58 18.06 -152.66
N ARG A 24 -68.86 17.70 -152.56
CA ARG A 24 -69.54 17.48 -151.26
C ARG A 24 -69.06 16.20 -150.56
N ASN A 25 -68.77 15.12 -151.30
CA ASN A 25 -68.36 13.85 -150.70
C ASN A 25 -66.90 13.84 -150.23
N ASP A 26 -65.99 14.47 -150.96
CA ASP A 26 -64.59 14.57 -150.54
C ASP A 26 -64.45 15.52 -149.34
N PHE A 27 -65.20 16.63 -149.34
CA PHE A 27 -65.39 17.45 -148.14
C PHE A 27 -65.88 16.63 -146.96
N ALA A 28 -66.87 15.75 -147.17
CA ALA A 28 -67.41 14.92 -146.09
C ALA A 28 -66.39 13.92 -145.50
N ARG A 29 -65.43 13.44 -146.31
CA ARG A 29 -64.41 12.48 -145.86
C ARG A 29 -63.26 13.16 -145.12
N GLU A 30 -62.77 14.28 -145.63
CA GLU A 30 -61.76 15.10 -144.93
C GLU A 30 -62.32 15.63 -143.62
N ASP A 31 -63.59 16.04 -143.61
CA ASP A 31 -64.29 16.41 -142.38
C ASP A 31 -64.36 15.24 -141.39
N LEU A 32 -64.63 14.00 -141.84
CA LEU A 32 -64.71 12.83 -140.96
C LEU A 32 -63.36 12.46 -140.34
N CYS A 33 -62.27 12.47 -141.10
CA CYS A 33 -60.93 12.22 -140.57
C CYS A 33 -60.47 13.32 -139.61
N HIS A 34 -60.80 14.58 -139.93
CA HIS A 34 -60.53 15.70 -139.05
C HIS A 34 -61.33 15.60 -137.74
N GLN A 35 -62.57 15.10 -137.80
CA GLN A 35 -63.40 14.80 -136.64
C GLN A 35 -62.79 13.70 -135.77
N LEU A 36 -62.42 12.55 -136.34
CA LEU A 36 -61.86 11.44 -135.56
C LEU A 36 -60.52 11.76 -134.86
N SER A 37 -59.65 12.54 -135.50
CA SER A 37 -58.39 13.01 -134.89
C SER A 37 -58.64 13.99 -133.74
N LYS A 38 -59.61 14.91 -133.93
CA LYS A 38 -60.09 15.80 -132.87
C LYS A 38 -60.69 15.00 -131.72
N ASP A 39 -61.52 14.00 -132.01
CA ASP A 39 -62.17 13.16 -131.00
C ASP A 39 -61.15 12.37 -130.18
N LYS A 40 -60.07 11.85 -130.80
CA LYS A 40 -59.01 11.14 -130.09
C LYS A 40 -58.20 12.06 -129.15
N LEU A 41 -57.85 13.27 -129.60
CA LEU A 41 -57.16 14.26 -128.76
C LEU A 41 -58.06 14.74 -127.61
N LEU A 42 -59.34 14.96 -127.88
CA LEU A 42 -60.33 15.28 -126.87
C LEU A 42 -60.45 14.14 -125.85
N TYR A 43 -60.48 12.89 -126.30
CA TYR A 43 -60.56 11.72 -125.42
C TYR A 43 -59.35 11.60 -124.48
N ASP A 44 -58.12 11.76 -124.97
CA ASP A 44 -56.91 11.72 -124.13
C ASP A 44 -56.79 12.94 -123.19
N SER A 45 -57.26 14.11 -123.63
CA SER A 45 -57.39 15.30 -122.77
C SER A 45 -58.39 15.03 -121.65
N LEU A 46 -59.58 14.52 -121.97
CA LEU A 46 -60.62 14.17 -121.00
C LEU A 46 -60.11 13.15 -119.96
N LEU A 47 -59.35 12.13 -120.38
CA LEU A 47 -58.77 11.16 -119.44
C LEU A 47 -57.70 11.76 -118.52
N LYS A 48 -56.90 12.73 -119.00
CA LYS A 48 -55.92 13.45 -118.16
C LYS A 48 -56.59 14.47 -117.27
N ASP A 49 -57.61 15.16 -117.76
CA ASP A 49 -58.44 16.08 -116.99
C ASP A 49 -59.17 15.32 -115.88
N ASP A 50 -59.70 14.13 -116.15
CA ASP A 50 -60.28 13.26 -115.13
C ASP A 50 -59.26 12.85 -114.06
N ARG A 51 -58.00 12.57 -114.43
CA ARG A 51 -56.93 12.25 -113.46
C ARG A 51 -56.50 13.47 -112.66
N LEU A 52 -56.36 14.64 -113.30
CA LEU A 52 -56.03 15.90 -112.63
C LEU A 52 -57.15 16.36 -111.71
N ASP A 53 -58.41 16.15 -112.10
CA ASP A 53 -59.58 16.46 -111.29
C ASP A 53 -59.73 15.48 -110.14
N ARG A 54 -59.44 14.19 -110.33
CA ARG A 54 -59.32 13.22 -109.23
C ARG A 54 -58.21 13.62 -108.26
N ALA A 55 -57.04 14.04 -108.75
CA ALA A 55 -55.93 14.49 -107.92
C ALA A 55 -56.24 15.81 -107.19
N ARG A 56 -56.90 16.77 -107.84
CA ARG A 56 -57.38 18.02 -107.23
C ARG A 56 -58.42 17.74 -106.14
N ARG A 57 -59.40 16.87 -106.42
CA ARG A 57 -60.38 16.42 -105.42
C ARG A 57 -59.70 15.74 -104.25
N ALA A 58 -58.75 14.83 -104.49
CA ALA A 58 -58.00 14.16 -103.41
C ALA A 58 -57.19 15.14 -102.56
N ARG A 59 -56.53 16.15 -103.17
CA ARG A 59 -55.83 17.21 -102.42
C ARG A 59 -56.78 18.09 -101.62
N HIS A 60 -57.94 18.42 -102.18
CA HIS A 60 -58.95 19.20 -101.49
C HIS A 60 -59.56 18.43 -100.31
N TYR A 61 -59.90 17.16 -100.50
CA TYR A 61 -60.36 16.29 -99.41
C TYR A 61 -59.27 16.15 -98.33
N LYS A 62 -58.02 15.96 -98.72
CA LYS A 62 -56.91 15.92 -97.77
C LYS A 62 -56.71 17.22 -96.99
N ALA A 63 -56.83 18.38 -97.66
CA ALA A 63 -56.76 19.67 -96.99
C ALA A 63 -57.91 19.87 -96.00
N LEU A 64 -59.13 19.46 -96.36
CA LEU A 64 -60.28 19.48 -95.45
C LEU A 64 -60.10 18.51 -94.28
N GLU A 65 -59.57 17.30 -94.51
CA GLU A 65 -59.23 16.34 -93.46
C GLU A 65 -58.16 16.90 -92.52
N ASP A 66 -57.12 17.54 -93.06
CA ASP A 66 -56.06 18.18 -92.29
C ASP A 66 -56.64 19.36 -91.45
N GLU A 67 -57.49 20.21 -92.03
CA GLU A 67 -58.19 21.30 -91.34
C GLU A 67 -59.10 20.79 -90.21
N GLN A 68 -59.91 19.75 -90.49
CA GLN A 68 -60.75 19.10 -89.48
C GLN A 68 -59.89 18.51 -88.36
N SER A 69 -58.80 17.80 -88.70
CA SER A 69 -57.91 17.24 -87.69
C SER A 69 -57.25 18.30 -86.81
N MET A 70 -56.94 19.48 -87.38
CA MET A 70 -56.37 20.60 -86.65
C MET A 70 -57.41 21.24 -85.72
N LEU A 71 -58.64 21.42 -86.19
CA LEU A 71 -59.74 21.91 -85.36
C LEU A 71 -60.05 20.94 -84.20
N ASP A 72 -60.09 19.64 -84.48
CA ASP A 72 -60.30 18.60 -83.47
C ASP A 72 -59.19 18.60 -82.43
N ARG A 73 -57.92 18.77 -82.85
CA ARG A 73 -56.78 18.91 -81.92
C ARG A 73 -56.90 20.16 -81.04
N ILE A 74 -57.32 21.29 -81.61
CA ILE A 74 -57.52 22.54 -80.84
C ILE A 74 -58.67 22.36 -79.84
N HIS A 75 -59.75 21.70 -80.26
CA HIS A 75 -60.89 21.40 -79.40
C HIS A 75 -60.46 20.50 -78.23
N GLN A 76 -59.79 19.38 -78.53
CA GLN A 76 -59.25 18.46 -77.53
C GLN A 76 -58.26 19.15 -76.58
N GLN A 77 -57.42 20.06 -77.07
CA GLN A 77 -56.51 20.84 -76.22
C GLN A 77 -57.26 21.81 -75.29
N ARG A 78 -58.33 22.45 -75.79
CA ARG A 78 -59.18 23.32 -74.96
C ARG A 78 -59.93 22.53 -73.90
N GLU A 79 -60.56 21.42 -74.29
CA GLU A 79 -61.23 20.51 -73.36
C GLU A 79 -60.26 19.98 -72.30
N ALA A 80 -59.08 19.50 -72.71
CA ALA A 80 -58.05 19.04 -71.77
C ALA A 80 -57.53 20.17 -70.87
N ALA A 81 -57.45 21.42 -71.35
CA ALA A 81 -57.06 22.57 -70.53
C ALA A 81 -58.16 22.95 -69.52
N GLU A 82 -59.42 22.90 -69.92
CA GLU A 82 -60.57 23.13 -69.02
C GLU A 82 -60.71 22.03 -67.97
N GLU A 83 -60.54 20.77 -68.35
CA GLU A 83 -60.49 19.64 -67.41
C GLU A 83 -59.35 19.80 -66.41
N LYS A 84 -58.14 20.14 -66.88
CA LYS A 84 -57.01 20.44 -65.98
C LYS A 84 -57.30 21.58 -65.03
N ARG A 85 -57.94 22.67 -65.49
CA ARG A 85 -58.34 23.79 -64.62
C ARG A 85 -59.33 23.34 -63.55
N LYS A 86 -60.37 22.58 -63.92
CA LYS A 86 -61.35 22.04 -62.96
C LYS A 86 -60.68 21.12 -61.93
N VAL A 87 -59.73 20.28 -62.36
CA VAL A 87 -58.96 19.40 -61.47
C VAL A 87 -58.10 20.24 -60.51
N VAL A 88 -57.41 21.27 -60.98
CA VAL A 88 -56.62 22.18 -60.12
C VAL A 88 -57.51 22.91 -59.12
N GLU A 89 -58.66 23.45 -59.53
CA GLU A 89 -59.61 24.12 -58.63
C GLU A 89 -60.15 23.17 -57.55
N GLN A 90 -60.48 21.92 -57.91
CA GLN A 90 -60.90 20.90 -56.95
C GLN A 90 -59.78 20.53 -55.99
N HIS A 91 -58.54 20.39 -56.48
CA HIS A 91 -57.37 20.14 -55.63
C HIS A 91 -57.10 21.32 -54.68
N GLU A 92 -57.15 22.56 -55.15
CA GLU A 92 -56.97 23.75 -54.30
C GLU A 92 -58.06 23.84 -53.24
N ALA A 93 -59.33 23.57 -53.58
CA ALA A 93 -60.42 23.53 -52.62
C ALA A 93 -60.20 22.43 -51.56
N MET A 94 -59.77 21.24 -51.98
CA MET A 94 -59.44 20.14 -51.08
C MET A 94 -58.25 20.49 -50.17
N VAL A 95 -57.20 21.12 -50.70
CA VAL A 95 -56.05 21.58 -49.92
C VAL A 95 -56.46 22.62 -48.89
N ARG A 96 -57.32 23.59 -49.24
CA ARG A 96 -57.84 24.57 -48.29
C ARG A 96 -58.69 23.94 -47.18
N GLN A 97 -59.50 22.94 -47.50
CA GLN A 97 -60.25 22.19 -46.50
C GLN A 97 -59.32 21.43 -45.56
N ILE A 98 -58.33 20.71 -46.09
CA ILE A 98 -57.33 20.00 -45.29
C ILE A 98 -56.56 20.98 -44.38
N GLN A 99 -56.20 22.17 -44.88
CA GLN A 99 -55.54 23.20 -44.08
C GLN A 99 -56.46 23.74 -42.98
N ALA A 100 -57.73 24.00 -43.27
CA ALA A 100 -58.69 24.46 -42.28
C ALA A 100 -58.91 23.40 -41.17
N ASP A 101 -59.04 22.14 -41.56
CA ASP A 101 -59.16 21.02 -40.62
C ASP A 101 -57.88 20.87 -39.78
N HIS A 102 -56.70 21.04 -40.39
CA HIS A 102 -55.42 20.99 -39.71
C HIS A 102 -55.24 22.14 -38.70
N ASP A 103 -55.57 23.36 -39.10
CA ASP A 103 -55.51 24.53 -38.22
C ASP A 103 -56.49 24.39 -37.06
N GLU A 104 -57.67 23.81 -37.30
CA GLU A 104 -58.65 23.51 -36.25
C GLU A 104 -58.13 22.47 -35.26
N LEU A 105 -57.48 21.40 -35.74
CA LEU A 105 -56.81 20.42 -34.88
C LEU A 105 -55.72 21.09 -34.01
N ILE A 106 -54.87 21.93 -34.61
CA ILE A 106 -53.84 22.67 -33.86
C ILE A 106 -54.48 23.59 -32.81
N ARG A 107 -55.56 24.30 -33.16
CA ARG A 107 -56.29 25.15 -32.21
C ARG A 107 -56.81 24.33 -31.04
N GLN A 108 -57.47 23.20 -31.31
CA GLN A 108 -57.97 22.31 -30.28
C GLN A 108 -56.84 21.75 -29.40
N GLU A 109 -55.72 21.34 -29.98
CA GLU A 109 -54.56 20.87 -29.22
C GLU A 109 -53.95 21.96 -28.34
N LYS A 110 -53.79 23.18 -28.86
CA LYS A 110 -53.28 24.33 -28.08
C LYS A 110 -54.23 24.69 -26.94
N ILE A 111 -55.54 24.65 -27.17
CA ILE A 111 -56.55 24.83 -26.11
C ILE A 111 -56.39 23.74 -25.04
N ARG A 112 -56.24 22.48 -25.44
CA ARG A 112 -56.00 21.37 -24.49
C ARG A 112 -54.68 21.51 -23.75
N GLN A 113 -53.62 21.97 -24.40
CA GLN A 113 -52.32 22.25 -23.76
C GLN A 113 -52.46 23.37 -22.72
N SER A 114 -53.09 24.48 -23.08
CA SER A 114 -53.37 25.58 -22.14
C SER A 114 -54.22 25.11 -20.95
N ILE A 115 -55.18 24.21 -21.16
CA ILE A 115 -56.00 23.64 -20.08
C ILE A 115 -55.17 22.68 -19.22
N ARG A 116 -54.29 21.86 -19.79
CA ARG A 116 -53.35 21.00 -19.05
C ARG A 116 -52.43 21.82 -18.14
N GLU A 117 -51.82 22.87 -18.68
CA GLU A 117 -50.91 23.72 -17.91
C GLU A 117 -51.65 24.54 -16.84
N SER A 118 -52.86 25.03 -17.12
CA SER A 118 -53.62 25.89 -16.20
C SER A 118 -54.46 25.14 -15.16
N SER A 119 -54.77 23.87 -15.38
CA SER A 119 -55.64 23.10 -14.47
C SER A 119 -54.83 22.48 -13.33
N VAL A 120 -55.33 22.65 -12.11
CA VAL A 120 -54.69 22.11 -10.90
C VAL A 120 -54.93 20.59 -10.81
N GLU A 121 -56.12 20.12 -11.18
CA GLU A 121 -56.50 18.70 -11.10
C GLU A 121 -55.61 17.80 -11.99
N LEU A 122 -55.34 18.22 -13.22
CA LEU A 122 -54.47 17.45 -14.12
C LEU A 122 -53.03 17.46 -13.63
N ARG A 123 -52.56 18.59 -13.10
CA ARG A 123 -51.22 18.70 -12.52
C ARG A 123 -51.04 17.80 -11.29
N GLU A 124 -52.04 17.73 -10.42
CA GLU A 124 -52.05 16.81 -9.27
C GLU A 124 -52.07 15.34 -9.71
N LEU A 125 -52.84 15.02 -10.75
CA LEU A 125 -52.88 13.68 -11.33
C LEU A 125 -51.52 13.31 -11.94
N GLU A 126 -50.92 14.20 -12.73
CA GLU A 126 -49.58 14.02 -13.30
C GLU A 126 -48.52 13.84 -12.21
N GLN A 127 -48.56 14.64 -11.13
CA GLN A 127 -47.68 14.45 -9.97
C GLN A 127 -47.87 13.08 -9.33
N LYS A 128 -49.12 12.65 -9.10
CA LYS A 128 -49.43 11.31 -8.57
C LYS A 128 -48.90 10.20 -9.48
N LEU A 129 -49.04 10.34 -10.80
CA LEU A 129 -48.50 9.40 -11.78
C LEU A 129 -46.96 9.42 -11.78
N HIS A 130 -46.34 10.59 -11.67
CA HIS A 130 -44.88 10.71 -11.57
C HIS A 130 -44.34 10.06 -10.29
N TYR A 131 -45.00 10.27 -9.14
CA TYR A 131 -44.68 9.57 -7.90
C TYR A 131 -44.83 8.04 -8.05
N ALA A 132 -45.85 7.57 -8.77
CA ALA A 132 -46.01 6.15 -9.05
C ALA A 132 -44.84 5.59 -9.88
N TYR A 133 -44.37 6.33 -10.90
CA TYR A 133 -43.17 5.95 -11.68
C TYR A 133 -41.92 5.92 -10.82
N MET A 134 -41.70 6.94 -9.99
CA MET A 134 -40.57 6.99 -9.05
C MET A 134 -40.61 5.83 -8.05
N ASN A 135 -41.79 5.45 -7.56
CA ASN A 135 -41.95 4.31 -6.67
C ASN A 135 -41.70 2.97 -7.38
N ALA A 136 -42.15 2.83 -8.63
CA ALA A 136 -41.88 1.65 -9.45
C ALA A 136 -40.38 1.51 -9.74
N GLU A 137 -39.71 2.61 -10.08
CA GLU A 137 -38.27 2.63 -10.30
C GLU A 137 -37.51 2.31 -9.01
N ARG A 138 -37.89 2.91 -7.87
CA ARG A 138 -37.31 2.60 -6.56
C ARG A 138 -37.49 1.13 -6.20
N ALA A 139 -38.66 0.53 -6.48
CA ALA A 139 -38.89 -0.89 -6.24
C ALA A 139 -37.94 -1.75 -7.09
N LYS A 140 -37.73 -1.40 -8.36
CA LYS A 140 -36.76 -2.07 -9.22
C LYS A 140 -35.32 -1.91 -8.71
N GLN A 141 -34.92 -0.71 -8.30
CA GLN A 141 -33.60 -0.44 -7.70
C GLN A 141 -33.38 -1.25 -6.41
N LEU A 142 -34.41 -1.39 -5.57
CA LEU A 142 -34.33 -2.22 -4.37
C LEU A 142 -34.14 -3.71 -4.71
N GLN A 143 -34.82 -4.22 -5.74
CA GLN A 143 -34.62 -5.58 -6.24
C GLN A 143 -33.22 -5.78 -6.83
N GLU A 144 -32.72 -4.82 -7.61
CA GLU A 144 -31.35 -4.86 -8.14
C GLU A 144 -30.31 -4.85 -7.01
N LYS A 145 -30.52 -4.02 -5.98
CA LYS A 145 -29.65 -3.96 -4.81
C LYS A 145 -29.68 -5.26 -4.01
N SER A 146 -30.84 -5.87 -3.79
CA SER A 146 -30.92 -7.15 -3.08
C SER A 146 -30.24 -8.27 -3.87
N LEU A 147 -30.43 -8.31 -5.19
CA LEU A 147 -29.71 -9.25 -6.07
C LEU A 147 -28.18 -9.03 -6.00
N ALA A 148 -27.71 -7.79 -6.08
CA ALA A 148 -26.30 -7.46 -5.94
C ALA A 148 -25.74 -7.93 -4.58
N GLN A 149 -26.47 -7.69 -3.49
CA GLN A 149 -26.09 -8.18 -2.16
C GLN A 149 -26.00 -9.70 -2.10
N THR A 150 -26.94 -10.43 -2.70
CA THR A 150 -26.87 -11.90 -2.72
C THR A 150 -25.69 -12.41 -3.54
N ILE A 151 -25.33 -11.73 -4.63
CA ILE A 151 -24.16 -12.07 -5.45
C ILE A 151 -22.87 -11.81 -4.66
N ASP A 152 -22.77 -10.68 -3.96
CA ASP A 152 -21.60 -10.36 -3.15
C ASP A 152 -21.43 -11.32 -1.97
N GLN A 153 -22.53 -11.70 -1.30
CA GLN A 153 -22.52 -12.74 -0.26
C GLN A 153 -22.03 -14.09 -0.81
N GLN A 154 -22.43 -14.47 -2.01
CA GLN A 154 -21.94 -15.69 -2.67
C GLN A 154 -20.44 -15.60 -2.95
N ARG A 155 -19.95 -14.46 -3.44
CA ARG A 155 -18.51 -14.23 -3.68
C ARG A 155 -17.69 -14.27 -2.40
N GLU A 156 -18.17 -13.65 -1.33
CA GLU A 156 -17.53 -13.69 -0.01
C GLU A 156 -17.47 -15.11 0.54
N HIS A 157 -18.56 -15.87 0.40
CA HIS A 157 -18.60 -17.28 0.77
C HIS A 157 -17.58 -18.10 -0.02
N ASP A 158 -17.54 -17.95 -1.35
CA ASP A 158 -16.59 -18.68 -2.20
C ASP A 158 -15.14 -18.32 -1.86
N TYR A 159 -14.86 -17.04 -1.58
CA TYR A 159 -13.55 -16.59 -1.11
C TYR A 159 -13.19 -17.20 0.26
N ALA A 160 -14.13 -17.25 1.19
CA ALA A 160 -13.92 -17.86 2.50
C ALA A 160 -13.63 -19.37 2.38
N VAL A 161 -14.32 -20.08 1.48
CA VAL A 161 -14.05 -21.49 1.17
C VAL A 161 -12.65 -21.68 0.60
N GLN A 162 -12.25 -20.87 -0.38
CA GLN A 162 -10.90 -20.93 -0.95
C GLN A 162 -9.82 -20.65 0.10
N MET A 163 -10.02 -19.63 0.95
CA MET A 163 -9.10 -19.30 2.03
C MET A 163 -9.01 -20.44 3.07
N ALA A 164 -10.13 -21.05 3.44
CA ALA A 164 -10.15 -22.20 4.33
C ALA A 164 -9.40 -23.41 3.75
N GLN A 165 -9.55 -23.68 2.46
CA GLN A 165 -8.78 -24.72 1.76
C GLN A 165 -7.27 -24.42 1.78
N GLN A 166 -6.87 -23.18 1.50
CA GLN A 166 -5.46 -22.77 1.55
C GLN A 166 -4.87 -22.93 2.97
N LEU A 167 -5.61 -22.53 4.00
CA LEU A 167 -5.22 -22.72 5.40
C LEU A 167 -5.08 -24.20 5.75
N GLN A 168 -5.98 -25.07 5.28
CA GLN A 168 -5.87 -26.52 5.50
C GLN A 168 -4.62 -27.09 4.83
N VAL A 169 -4.30 -26.68 3.60
CA VAL A 169 -3.08 -27.09 2.91
C VAL A 169 -1.83 -26.61 3.65
N ALA A 170 -1.82 -25.37 4.12
CA ALA A 170 -0.71 -24.82 4.91
C ALA A 170 -0.52 -25.58 6.22
N GLN A 171 -1.59 -25.85 6.97
CA GLN A 171 -1.55 -26.63 8.21
C GLN A 171 -1.07 -28.07 7.96
N ALA A 172 -1.49 -28.70 6.86
CA ALA A 172 -1.01 -30.03 6.50
C ALA A 172 0.50 -30.02 6.17
N ALA A 173 0.98 -28.97 5.49
CA ALA A 173 2.40 -28.80 5.19
C ALA A 173 3.24 -28.55 6.45
N GLU A 174 2.75 -27.74 7.40
CA GLU A 174 3.39 -27.53 8.70
C GLU A 174 3.51 -28.85 9.48
N ARG A 175 2.42 -29.61 9.59
CA ARG A 175 2.43 -30.93 10.25
C ARG A 175 3.41 -31.90 9.60
N ALA A 176 3.45 -31.96 8.27
CA ALA A 176 4.40 -32.80 7.55
C ALA A 176 5.86 -32.37 7.79
N ALA A 177 6.13 -31.07 7.89
CA ALA A 177 7.45 -30.54 8.22
C ALA A 177 7.86 -30.87 9.66
N GLU A 178 6.93 -30.77 10.62
CA GLU A 178 7.13 -31.18 12.02
C GLU A 178 7.43 -32.68 12.13
N GLU A 179 6.66 -33.53 11.44
CA GLU A 179 6.91 -34.97 11.38
C GLU A 179 8.28 -35.29 10.78
N ALA A 180 8.66 -34.63 9.69
CA ALA A 180 9.98 -34.80 9.08
C ALA A 180 11.11 -34.35 10.03
N ALA A 181 10.94 -33.25 10.75
CA ALA A 181 11.89 -32.79 11.75
C ALA A 181 12.00 -33.76 12.93
N TRP A 182 10.87 -34.32 13.39
CA TRP A 182 10.83 -35.33 14.43
C TRP A 182 11.56 -36.62 14.01
N GLN A 183 11.33 -37.09 12.77
CA GLN A 183 12.05 -38.24 12.22
C GLN A 183 13.56 -37.99 12.15
N LYS A 184 14.00 -36.81 11.69
CA LYS A 184 15.42 -36.43 11.68
C LYS A 184 16.01 -36.41 13.09
N SER A 185 15.30 -35.84 14.07
CA SER A 185 15.72 -35.83 15.47
C SER A 185 15.84 -37.25 16.04
N ARG A 186 14.89 -38.14 15.70
CA ARG A 186 14.93 -39.55 16.08
C ARG A 186 16.14 -40.27 15.49
N GLN A 187 16.41 -40.08 14.19
CA GLN A 187 17.59 -40.65 13.52
C GLN A 187 18.88 -40.13 14.13
N TYR A 188 18.95 -38.83 14.43
CA TYR A 188 20.10 -38.21 15.09
C TYR A 188 20.33 -38.79 16.48
N LYS A 189 19.28 -38.94 17.30
CA LYS A 189 19.35 -39.60 18.61
C LYS A 189 19.85 -41.04 18.51
N ALA A 190 19.36 -41.81 17.55
CA ALA A 190 19.82 -43.18 17.31
C ALA A 190 21.31 -43.23 16.91
N SER A 191 21.75 -42.32 16.03
CA SER A 191 23.16 -42.21 15.67
C SER A 191 24.05 -41.84 16.87
N LEU A 192 23.59 -40.92 17.72
CA LEU A 192 24.32 -40.54 18.94
C LEU A 192 24.42 -41.70 19.93
N GLN A 193 23.34 -42.48 20.10
CA GLN A 193 23.35 -43.68 20.94
C GLN A 193 24.35 -44.71 20.41
N ASN A 194 24.41 -44.94 19.10
CA ASN A 194 25.41 -45.83 18.50
C ASN A 194 26.84 -45.33 18.75
N GLN A 195 27.10 -44.01 18.60
CA GLN A 195 28.41 -43.44 18.91
C GLN A 195 28.81 -43.59 20.38
N LEU A 196 27.86 -43.49 21.30
CA LEU A 196 28.10 -43.73 22.73
C LEU A 196 28.43 -45.20 22.98
N ALA A 197 27.67 -46.13 22.40
CA ALA A 197 27.94 -47.56 22.48
C ALA A 197 29.33 -47.91 21.93
N GLU A 198 29.69 -47.40 20.74
CA GLU A 198 31.02 -47.58 20.16
C GLU A 198 32.14 -47.03 21.06
N ARG A 199 31.91 -45.89 21.73
CA ARG A 199 32.88 -45.34 22.69
C ARG A 199 33.00 -46.21 23.95
N GLU A 200 31.90 -46.77 24.43
CA GLU A 200 31.92 -47.69 25.57
C GLU A 200 32.63 -49.00 25.23
N ASP A 201 32.41 -49.56 24.04
CA ASP A 201 33.11 -50.75 23.58
C ASP A 201 34.61 -50.51 23.41
N LYS A 202 35.00 -49.37 22.82
CA LYS A 202 36.43 -48.97 22.78
C LYS A 202 37.05 -48.86 24.17
N LYS A 203 36.33 -48.27 25.14
CA LYS A 203 36.82 -48.22 26.53
C LYS A 203 36.99 -49.62 27.12
N ARG A 204 36.09 -50.56 26.80
CA ARG A 204 36.23 -51.97 27.24
C ARG A 204 37.46 -52.61 26.62
N GLU A 205 37.68 -52.44 25.32
CA GLU A 205 38.87 -52.92 24.61
C GLU A 205 40.16 -52.33 25.21
N ASP A 206 40.20 -51.01 25.42
CA ASP A 206 41.34 -50.32 26.05
C ASP A 206 41.60 -50.83 27.48
N MET A 207 40.55 -51.06 28.27
CA MET A 207 40.67 -51.64 29.60
C MET A 207 41.23 -53.06 29.56
N GLU A 208 40.78 -53.90 28.61
CA GLU A 208 41.31 -55.25 28.43
C GLU A 208 42.79 -55.23 28.03
N LEU A 209 43.18 -54.33 27.13
CA LEU A 209 44.58 -54.13 26.75
C LEU A 209 45.41 -53.66 27.94
N PHE A 210 44.94 -52.67 28.70
CA PHE A 210 45.62 -52.19 29.90
C PHE A 210 45.82 -53.30 30.94
N LEU A 211 44.82 -54.16 31.16
CA LEU A 211 44.97 -55.30 32.07
C LEU A 211 46.02 -56.31 31.59
N LYS A 212 46.09 -56.56 30.27
CA LYS A 212 47.13 -57.40 29.67
C LYS A 212 48.52 -56.77 29.83
N GLU A 213 48.66 -55.49 29.52
CA GLU A 213 49.92 -54.75 29.69
C GLU A 213 50.37 -54.72 31.15
N LYS A 214 49.44 -54.44 32.07
CA LYS A 214 49.71 -54.46 33.51
C LYS A 214 50.19 -55.83 33.97
N ALA A 215 49.57 -56.92 33.51
CA ALA A 215 50.02 -58.27 33.84
C ALA A 215 51.46 -58.51 33.36
N VAL A 216 51.80 -58.09 32.14
CA VAL A 216 53.17 -58.19 31.60
C VAL A 216 54.16 -57.32 32.39
N VAL A 217 53.78 -56.10 32.75
CA VAL A 217 54.61 -55.20 33.56
C VAL A 217 54.82 -55.74 34.98
N ASP A 218 53.79 -56.28 35.61
CA ASP A 218 53.87 -56.89 36.93
C ASP A 218 54.79 -58.13 36.91
N GLU A 219 54.76 -58.93 35.84
CA GLU A 219 55.72 -60.02 35.62
C GLU A 219 57.17 -59.51 35.47
N LEU A 220 57.37 -58.44 34.70
CA LEU A 220 58.68 -57.81 34.56
C LEU A 220 59.21 -57.27 35.89
N ILE A 221 58.36 -56.60 36.68
CA ILE A 221 58.73 -56.08 38.01
C ILE A 221 59.11 -57.23 38.94
N ARG A 222 58.33 -58.33 38.97
CA ARG A 222 58.69 -59.53 39.75
C ARG A 222 60.05 -60.08 39.32
N ARG A 223 60.32 -60.11 38.02
CA ARG A 223 61.61 -60.55 37.49
C ARG A 223 62.75 -59.64 37.97
N ILE A 224 62.62 -58.33 37.83
CA ILE A 224 63.60 -57.35 38.31
C ILE A 224 63.84 -57.50 39.81
N GLN A 225 62.79 -57.58 40.63
CA GLN A 225 62.92 -57.76 42.08
C GLN A 225 63.65 -59.05 42.45
N SER A 226 63.39 -60.14 41.72
CA SER A 226 64.10 -61.40 41.94
C SER A 226 65.57 -61.33 41.53
N GLU A 227 65.87 -60.68 40.40
CA GLU A 227 67.24 -60.43 39.92
C GLU A 227 68.01 -59.51 40.90
N ASP A 228 67.40 -58.41 41.37
CA ASP A 228 67.98 -57.50 42.36
C ASP A 228 68.25 -58.21 43.69
N SER A 229 67.31 -59.04 44.16
CA SER A 229 67.50 -59.82 45.40
C SER A 229 68.66 -60.81 45.28
N ALA A 230 68.83 -61.43 44.11
CA ALA A 230 69.94 -62.33 43.84
C ALA A 230 71.28 -61.57 43.75
N GLU A 231 71.29 -60.36 43.17
CA GLU A 231 72.49 -59.51 43.14
C GLU A 231 72.87 -59.03 44.55
N GLN A 232 71.91 -58.61 45.37
CA GLN A 232 72.15 -58.24 46.76
C GLN A 232 72.73 -59.41 47.56
N GLN A 233 72.20 -60.63 47.39
CA GLN A 233 72.75 -61.83 48.03
C GLN A 233 74.19 -62.10 47.57
N ARG A 234 74.50 -61.94 46.27
CA ARG A 234 75.87 -62.07 45.75
C ARG A 234 76.81 -61.02 46.35
N ARG A 235 76.39 -59.76 46.45
CA ARG A 235 77.18 -58.69 47.08
C ARG A 235 77.43 -58.97 48.57
N LEU A 236 76.42 -59.39 49.31
CA LEU A 236 76.57 -59.77 50.73
C LEU A 236 77.51 -60.96 50.90
N ALA A 237 77.45 -61.96 50.02
CA ALA A 237 78.38 -63.07 50.04
C ALA A 237 79.84 -62.61 49.80
N GLN A 238 80.06 -61.72 48.83
CA GLN A 238 81.39 -61.13 48.57
C GLN A 238 81.89 -60.26 49.73
N GLN A 239 81.01 -59.49 50.38
CA GLN A 239 81.38 -58.72 51.58
C GLN A 239 81.75 -59.66 52.74
N ARG A 240 81.04 -60.77 52.93
CA ARG A 240 81.36 -61.77 53.95
C ARG A 240 82.71 -62.43 53.71
N THR A 241 83.03 -62.80 52.48
CA THR A 241 84.34 -63.38 52.15
C THR A 241 85.47 -62.36 52.34
N ALA A 242 85.29 -61.11 51.89
CA ALA A 242 86.26 -60.04 52.10
C ALA A 242 86.48 -59.73 53.59
N ARG A 243 85.40 -59.71 54.39
CA ARG A 243 85.49 -59.46 55.84
C ARG A 243 86.20 -60.59 56.57
N ALA A 244 85.91 -61.85 56.23
CA ALA A 244 86.64 -63.00 56.78
C ALA A 244 88.14 -62.94 56.47
N PHE A 245 88.52 -62.47 55.27
CA PHE A 245 89.92 -62.27 54.90
C PHE A 245 90.59 -61.15 55.71
N ILE A 246 89.90 -60.03 55.94
CA ILE A 246 90.39 -58.93 56.78
C ILE A 246 90.57 -59.40 58.23
N ASP A 247 89.61 -60.12 58.78
CA ASP A 247 89.67 -60.61 60.16
C ASP A 247 90.85 -61.58 60.37
N GLN A 248 91.10 -62.47 59.40
CA GLN A 248 92.29 -63.34 59.39
C GLN A 248 93.58 -62.51 59.36
N TYR A 249 93.67 -61.52 58.48
CA TYR A 249 94.84 -60.63 58.40
C TYR A 249 95.10 -59.87 59.71
N LEU A 250 94.04 -59.36 60.36
CA LEU A 250 94.16 -58.66 61.64
C LEU A 250 94.61 -59.60 62.77
N GLN A 251 94.12 -60.85 62.81
CA GLN A 251 94.57 -61.85 63.77
C GLN A 251 96.06 -62.18 63.59
N ASP A 252 96.51 -62.34 62.35
CA ASP A 252 97.92 -62.61 62.07
C ASP A 252 98.82 -61.41 62.43
N ARG A 253 98.34 -60.18 62.17
CA ARG A 253 99.03 -58.96 62.60
C ARG A 253 99.12 -58.84 64.13
N GLN A 254 98.06 -59.20 64.85
CA GLN A 254 98.08 -59.20 66.32
C GLN A 254 99.09 -60.22 66.88
N LYS A 255 99.15 -61.43 66.31
CA LYS A 255 100.15 -62.43 66.67
C LYS A 255 101.57 -61.93 66.41
N TRP A 256 101.79 -61.24 65.30
CA TRP A 256 103.08 -60.62 64.96
C TRP A 256 103.47 -59.53 65.96
N LEU A 257 102.56 -58.60 66.27
CA LEU A 257 102.80 -57.54 67.25
C LEU A 257 103.11 -58.08 68.65
N ALA A 258 102.38 -59.11 69.09
CA ALA A 258 102.62 -59.74 70.39
C ALA A 258 104.00 -60.42 70.45
N ALA A 259 104.41 -61.09 69.36
CA ALA A 259 105.74 -61.70 69.27
C ALA A 259 106.86 -60.65 69.28
N GLU A 260 106.63 -59.49 68.65
CA GLU A 260 107.61 -58.39 68.63
C GLU A 260 107.72 -57.69 70.00
N GLN A 261 106.58 -57.47 70.68
CA GLN A 261 106.58 -56.94 72.05
C GLN A 261 107.28 -57.88 73.03
N ALA A 262 107.14 -59.20 72.88
CA ALA A 262 107.85 -60.18 73.70
C ALA A 262 109.38 -60.03 73.53
N LYS A 263 109.88 -59.94 72.28
CA LYS A 263 111.31 -59.70 72.02
C LYS A 263 111.82 -58.41 72.64
N ILE A 264 111.08 -57.30 72.46
CA ILE A 264 111.45 -56.00 73.05
C ILE A 264 111.49 -56.09 74.58
N SER A 265 110.54 -56.81 75.20
CA SER A 265 110.53 -56.97 76.66
C SER A 265 111.73 -57.75 77.19
N GLU A 266 112.19 -58.78 76.45
CA GLU A 266 113.39 -59.55 76.80
C GLU A 266 114.66 -58.71 76.67
N GLU A 267 114.76 -57.87 75.64
CA GLU A 267 115.89 -56.95 75.46
C GLU A 267 115.91 -55.85 76.54
N ASN A 268 114.75 -55.27 76.87
CA ASN A 268 114.63 -54.26 77.93
C ASN A 268 114.99 -54.84 79.31
N ALA A 269 114.60 -56.08 79.61
CA ALA A 269 114.99 -56.74 80.87
C ALA A 269 116.52 -56.90 81.01
N ARG A 270 117.24 -57.14 79.90
CA ARG A 270 118.71 -57.17 79.90
C ARG A 270 119.33 -55.79 80.14
N ILE A 271 118.71 -54.73 79.63
CA ILE A 271 119.15 -53.34 79.84
C ILE A 271 118.95 -52.93 81.31
N GLU A 272 117.82 -53.28 81.93
CA GLU A 272 117.57 -52.96 83.35
C GLU A 272 118.58 -53.64 84.28
N GLN A 273 118.97 -54.89 84.01
CA GLN A 273 119.99 -55.58 84.79
C GLN A 273 121.35 -54.86 84.70
N TYR A 274 121.73 -54.39 83.51
CA TYR A 274 122.97 -53.62 83.32
C TYR A 274 122.96 -52.28 84.05
N LEU A 275 121.83 -51.55 84.04
CA LEU A 275 121.69 -50.26 84.73
C LEU A 275 121.79 -50.41 86.27
N ARG A 276 121.17 -51.44 86.85
CA ARG A 276 121.24 -51.70 88.30
C ARG A 276 122.67 -51.94 88.80
N ASP A 277 123.48 -52.65 88.02
CA ASP A 277 124.89 -52.89 88.34
C ASP A 277 125.74 -51.61 88.28
N GLN A 278 125.37 -50.65 87.44
CA GLN A 278 126.04 -49.35 87.32
C GLN A 278 125.67 -48.39 88.45
N GLU A 279 124.38 -48.32 88.83
CA GLU A 279 123.89 -47.48 89.93
C GLU A 279 124.48 -47.89 91.29
N ALA A 280 124.70 -49.20 91.51
CA ALA A 280 125.35 -49.70 92.72
C ALA A 280 126.83 -49.28 92.87
N ARG A 281 127.54 -49.04 91.75
CA ARG A 281 128.93 -48.54 91.78
C ARG A 281 129.00 -47.04 92.04
N ASP A 282 128.01 -46.28 91.56
CA ASP A 282 127.97 -44.83 91.74
C ASP A 282 127.46 -44.41 93.13
N SER A 283 126.59 -45.19 93.76
CA SER A 283 126.13 -44.93 95.14
C SER A 283 127.29 -45.00 96.15
N GLN A 284 128.17 -46.01 96.05
CA GLN A 284 129.36 -46.14 96.91
C GLN A 284 130.33 -44.96 96.78
N ARG A 285 130.43 -44.32 95.60
CA ARG A 285 131.27 -43.12 95.39
C ARG A 285 130.67 -41.86 96.02
N LYS A 286 129.34 -41.74 96.09
CA LYS A 286 128.65 -40.57 96.64
C LYS A 286 128.71 -40.50 98.17
N GLU A 287 128.65 -41.64 98.86
CA GLU A 287 128.73 -41.66 100.34
C GLU A 287 130.08 -41.16 100.86
N GLN A 288 131.18 -41.48 100.18
CA GLN A 288 132.52 -41.00 100.56
C GLN A 288 132.67 -39.47 100.43
N LYS A 289 131.96 -38.83 99.49
CA LYS A 289 132.00 -37.37 99.31
C LYS A 289 131.17 -36.62 100.35
N ARG A 290 130.01 -37.14 100.76
CA ARG A 290 129.12 -36.48 101.73
C ARG A 290 129.77 -36.32 103.12
N ALA A 291 130.55 -37.30 103.57
CA ALA A 291 131.24 -37.23 104.86
C ALA A 291 132.25 -36.06 104.98
N VAL A 292 132.78 -35.57 103.85
CA VAL A 292 133.73 -34.44 103.82
C VAL A 292 133.00 -33.08 103.87
N GLU A 293 131.79 -33.00 103.32
CA GLU A 293 131.01 -31.76 103.25
C GLU A 293 130.36 -31.39 104.61
N ASP A 294 129.92 -32.38 105.39
CA ASP A 294 129.28 -32.15 106.70
C ASP A 294 130.21 -31.52 107.75
N ALA A 295 131.53 -31.77 107.65
CA ALA A 295 132.52 -31.11 108.51
C ALA A 295 132.69 -29.63 108.17
N ARG A 296 132.39 -29.22 106.92
CA ARG A 296 132.53 -27.84 106.43
C ARG A 296 131.33 -26.97 106.78
N ALA A 297 130.12 -27.55 106.87
CA ALA A 297 128.88 -26.83 107.16
C ALA A 297 128.82 -26.24 108.58
N ARG A 298 129.37 -26.92 109.59
CA ARG A 298 129.32 -26.47 111.00
C ARG A 298 130.05 -25.15 111.27
N VAL A 299 131.02 -24.79 110.43
CA VAL A 299 131.77 -23.53 110.56
C VAL A 299 130.96 -22.34 110.03
N TYR A 300 130.15 -22.53 108.98
CA TYR A 300 129.35 -21.46 108.38
C TYR A 300 128.14 -21.03 109.22
N GLU A 301 127.56 -21.94 110.01
CA GLU A 301 126.36 -21.66 110.82
C GLU A 301 126.63 -20.59 111.90
N THR A 302 127.82 -20.59 112.51
CA THR A 302 128.21 -19.58 113.52
C THR A 302 128.40 -18.16 112.97
N LEU A 303 128.53 -18.01 111.65
CA LEU A 303 128.71 -16.71 110.99
C LEU A 303 127.36 -16.06 110.59
N ALA A 304 126.32 -16.87 110.35
CA ALA A 304 125.01 -16.40 109.88
C ALA A 304 124.18 -15.69 110.97
N ASP A 305 124.24 -16.15 112.22
CA ASP A 305 123.45 -15.59 113.33
C ASP A 305 123.80 -14.13 113.67
N ASN A 306 125.02 -13.67 113.35
CA ASN A 306 125.45 -12.30 113.62
C ASN A 306 124.94 -11.28 112.57
N ILE A 307 124.59 -11.72 111.35
CA ILE A 307 124.13 -10.85 110.27
C ILE A 307 122.63 -10.54 110.40
N GLY A 308 121.82 -11.51 110.83
CA GLY A 308 120.35 -11.36 110.87
C GLY A 308 119.83 -10.26 111.81
N ARG A 309 120.58 -9.84 112.83
CA ARG A 309 120.14 -8.78 113.75
C ARG A 309 120.18 -7.37 113.14
N GLN A 310 120.96 -7.14 112.08
CA GLN A 310 121.13 -5.81 111.48
C GLN A 310 120.13 -5.48 110.37
N GLU A 311 119.45 -6.46 109.77
CA GLU A 311 118.55 -6.23 108.62
C GLU A 311 117.10 -5.88 109.01
N ALA A 312 116.63 -6.30 110.19
CA ALA A 312 115.25 -6.09 110.64
C ALA A 312 114.88 -4.59 110.80
N GLU A 313 115.83 -3.73 111.18
CA GLU A 313 115.59 -2.29 111.38
C GLU A 313 115.39 -1.52 110.06
N ARG A 314 115.75 -2.10 108.90
CA ARG A 314 115.64 -1.41 107.59
C ARG A 314 114.28 -1.55 106.92
N GLN A 315 113.50 -2.59 107.24
CA GLN A 315 112.29 -2.92 106.49
C GLN A 315 111.07 -2.04 106.86
N GLU A 316 111.01 -1.45 108.06
CA GLU A 316 109.83 -0.68 108.48
C GLU A 316 109.61 0.67 107.73
N ILE A 317 110.59 1.16 106.96
CA ILE A 317 110.52 2.48 106.30
C ILE A 317 109.96 2.41 104.86
N GLU A 318 110.04 1.27 104.18
CA GLU A 318 109.70 1.18 102.75
C GLU A 318 108.18 1.03 102.46
N ASP A 319 107.40 0.44 103.37
CA ASP A 319 106.00 0.07 103.12
C ASP A 319 105.03 1.27 102.95
N LEU A 320 105.36 2.47 103.46
CA LEU A 320 104.47 3.64 103.39
C LEU A 320 104.40 4.34 102.01
N ARG A 321 105.22 3.97 101.02
CA ARG A 321 105.29 4.65 99.71
C ARG A 321 104.33 4.11 98.64
N VAL A 322 103.78 2.92 98.80
CA VAL A 322 103.06 2.21 97.72
C VAL A 322 101.57 2.59 97.60
N GLU A 323 100.91 3.07 98.65
CA GLU A 323 99.44 3.28 98.65
C GLU A 323 98.93 4.49 97.84
N LEU A 324 99.76 5.47 97.43
CA LEU A 324 99.28 6.72 96.81
C LEU A 324 99.00 6.63 95.28
N ALA A 325 99.60 5.68 94.57
CA ALA A 325 99.63 5.68 93.10
C ALA A 325 98.36 5.13 92.40
N GLU A 326 97.52 4.37 93.08
CA GLU A 326 96.40 3.63 92.44
C GLU A 326 95.11 4.44 92.21
N ALA A 327 94.99 5.68 92.72
CA ALA A 327 93.75 6.46 92.69
C ALA A 327 93.46 7.22 91.37
N GLU A 328 94.48 7.60 90.58
CA GLU A 328 94.34 8.57 89.47
C GLU A 328 93.74 8.00 88.15
N GLN A 329 93.69 6.68 87.95
CA GLN A 329 93.26 6.12 86.65
C GLN A 329 91.74 6.05 86.41
N ARG A 330 90.87 6.23 87.43
CA ARG A 330 89.41 5.96 87.30
C ARG A 330 88.53 7.09 86.72
N GLU A 331 89.02 8.33 86.53
CA GLU A 331 88.15 9.46 86.11
C GLU A 331 87.95 9.65 84.59
N ARG A 332 88.77 9.06 83.71
CA ARG A 332 88.77 9.41 82.27
C ARG A 332 87.61 8.85 81.44
N GLU A 333 86.83 7.88 81.92
CA GLU A 333 85.86 7.13 81.10
C GLU A 333 84.41 7.69 81.07
N GLN A 334 84.01 8.66 81.91
CA GLN A 334 82.58 9.08 82.05
C GLN A 334 82.10 10.29 81.20
N ALA A 335 82.93 10.88 80.33
CA ALA A 335 82.59 12.14 79.65
C ALA A 335 81.98 11.99 78.23
N GLN A 336 82.13 10.85 77.56
CA GLN A 336 81.82 10.72 76.12
C GLN A 336 80.35 10.34 75.81
N ASP A 337 79.60 9.75 76.74
CA ASP A 337 78.29 9.13 76.43
C ASP A 337 77.05 10.06 76.46
N ARG A 338 77.15 11.36 76.80
CA ARG A 338 75.98 12.24 77.06
C ARG A 338 75.48 13.12 75.90
N LEU A 339 76.20 13.27 74.79
CA LEU A 339 75.92 14.29 73.77
C LEU A 339 75.04 13.85 72.57
N GLU A 340 74.90 12.56 72.28
CA GLU A 340 74.29 12.11 71.01
C GLU A 340 72.75 11.94 71.03
N MET A 341 72.09 11.91 72.19
CA MET A 341 70.68 11.49 72.30
C MET A 341 69.62 12.62 72.11
N GLN A 342 69.97 13.92 72.12
CA GLN A 342 68.97 15.01 72.23
C GLN A 342 68.44 15.63 70.90
N ARG A 343 69.09 15.47 69.73
CA ARG A 343 68.77 16.27 68.53
C ARG A 343 67.64 15.76 67.61
N ARG A 344 67.15 14.52 67.77
CA ARG A 344 66.23 13.90 66.78
C ARG A 344 64.71 14.11 67.03
N ILE A 345 64.29 14.70 68.15
CA ILE A 345 62.87 14.72 68.57
C ILE A 345 62.08 15.98 68.11
N GLN A 346 62.72 17.10 67.75
CA GLN A 346 62.01 18.39 67.56
C GLN A 346 61.31 18.64 66.22
N GLN A 347 61.57 17.90 65.13
CA GLN A 347 61.06 18.27 63.80
C GLN A 347 59.70 17.62 63.42
N ARG A 348 59.03 16.95 64.36
CA ARG A 348 57.76 16.23 64.14
C ARG A 348 56.49 17.09 64.38
N LEU A 349 56.60 18.38 64.71
CA LEU A 349 55.47 19.21 65.18
C LEU A 349 54.93 20.27 64.19
N ASP A 350 55.65 20.66 63.12
CA ASP A 350 55.22 21.77 62.25
C ASP A 350 54.21 21.38 61.14
N LEU A 351 53.84 20.10 61.06
CA LEU A 351 52.95 19.53 60.03
C LEU A 351 51.44 19.60 60.38
N ILE A 352 51.04 20.15 61.53
CA ILE A 352 49.66 20.05 62.05
C ILE A 352 48.83 21.35 61.95
N ASP A 353 49.43 22.54 61.80
CA ASP A 353 48.69 23.82 61.91
C ASP A 353 48.14 24.43 60.60
N ALA A 354 48.60 23.99 59.42
CA ALA A 354 48.20 24.63 58.15
C ALA A 354 46.86 24.11 57.56
N TYR A 355 46.37 22.93 57.97
CA TYR A 355 45.21 22.26 57.37
C TYR A 355 43.83 22.79 57.85
N LYS A 356 43.77 23.64 58.89
CA LYS A 356 42.51 24.03 59.55
C LYS A 356 41.86 25.35 59.09
N ARG A 357 42.49 26.16 58.22
CA ARG A 357 42.01 27.55 57.95
C ARG A 357 41.30 27.81 56.61
N GLN A 358 41.11 26.82 55.73
CA GLN A 358 40.61 27.09 54.36
C GLN A 358 39.16 26.63 54.08
N ILE A 359 38.55 25.85 54.97
CA ILE A 359 37.29 25.13 54.67
C ILE A 359 36.01 25.90 55.08
N GLU A 360 36.08 26.89 55.98
CA GLU A 360 34.86 27.45 56.61
C GLU A 360 34.29 28.74 55.95
N GLU A 361 35.01 29.46 55.09
CA GLU A 361 34.56 30.80 54.63
C GLU A 361 33.79 30.87 53.28
N LYS A 362 33.72 29.80 52.48
CA LYS A 362 33.09 29.87 51.14
C LYS A 362 31.66 29.32 51.04
N ARG A 363 31.07 28.84 52.14
CA ARG A 363 29.79 28.09 52.11
C ARG A 363 28.53 28.92 52.41
N GLN A 364 28.57 30.23 52.68
CA GLN A 364 27.41 30.94 53.26
C GLN A 364 27.08 32.33 52.68
N ARG A 365 27.16 32.61 51.36
CA ARG A 365 26.86 33.99 50.89
C ARG A 365 25.93 34.29 49.70
N ARG A 366 25.47 33.39 48.82
CA ARG A 366 24.74 33.87 47.62
C ARG A 366 23.62 32.98 47.07
N GLU A 367 22.84 32.37 47.96
CA GLU A 367 21.59 31.67 47.58
C GLU A 367 20.29 32.40 47.96
N VAL A 368 20.27 33.60 48.57
CA VAL A 368 19.01 34.08 49.21
C VAL A 368 18.69 35.57 49.03
N GLU A 369 18.78 36.17 47.84
CA GLU A 369 18.15 37.49 47.66
C GLU A 369 17.49 37.68 46.30
N ARG A 370 16.19 37.35 46.27
CA ARG A 370 15.17 38.05 45.48
C ARG A 370 14.74 37.36 44.20
N GLU A 371 14.14 36.21 44.46
CA GLU A 371 12.86 35.82 43.88
C GLU A 371 11.73 36.90 43.86
N GLU A 372 11.91 38.19 44.22
CA GLU A 372 10.76 38.96 44.77
C GLU A 372 10.53 40.38 44.22
N GLU A 373 10.70 40.67 42.92
CA GLU A 373 10.17 41.95 42.38
C GLU A 373 9.38 41.80 41.07
N ASP A 374 8.33 41.00 41.17
CA ASP A 374 7.01 41.35 40.66
C ASP A 374 6.81 41.28 39.13
N VAL A 375 5.85 40.51 38.63
CA VAL A 375 4.40 40.65 38.92
C VAL A 375 3.87 42.08 38.64
N PHE A 376 4.69 42.94 38.04
CA PHE A 376 4.32 44.27 37.59
C PHE A 376 3.77 44.28 36.17
N ARG A 377 2.51 43.83 36.03
CA ARG A 377 1.58 44.41 35.05
C ARG A 377 1.89 44.04 33.59
N GLN A 378 1.60 42.86 33.08
CA GLN A 378 0.28 42.19 33.04
C GLN A 378 -0.98 43.08 33.25
N ARG A 379 -0.94 44.41 33.00
CA ARG A 379 -2.10 45.29 33.23
C ARG A 379 -2.40 46.31 32.13
N MET A 380 -1.97 46.08 30.89
CA MET A 380 -2.06 47.10 29.84
C MET A 380 -2.53 46.66 28.45
N LEU A 381 -3.13 45.47 28.27
CA LEU A 381 -3.62 45.04 26.94
C LEU A 381 -4.89 44.17 26.97
N SER A 382 -5.85 44.42 27.88
CA SER A 382 -7.09 43.61 27.95
C SER A 382 -8.40 44.38 28.21
N LYS A 383 -8.49 45.69 27.92
CA LYS A 383 -9.69 46.50 28.26
C LYS A 383 -10.12 47.61 27.26
N LEU A 384 -9.97 47.41 25.95
CA LEU A 384 -10.59 48.31 24.94
C LEU A 384 -11.17 47.57 23.73
N ALA A 385 -11.44 46.26 23.89
CA ALA A 385 -12.00 45.41 22.84
C ALA A 385 -13.52 45.15 22.98
N ASP A 386 -14.21 45.74 23.96
CA ASP A 386 -15.64 45.49 24.18
C ASP A 386 -16.44 46.77 24.42
N ASP A 387 -16.49 47.67 23.44
CA ASP A 387 -17.57 48.68 23.33
C ASP A 387 -18.06 48.84 21.87
N ALA A 388 -18.24 47.69 21.21
CA ALA A 388 -19.00 47.55 19.98
C ALA A 388 -20.51 47.38 20.28
N ARG A 389 -21.13 48.35 20.96
CA ARG A 389 -22.58 48.30 21.22
C ARG A 389 -23.17 49.69 21.33
N LEU A 390 -23.58 50.28 20.20
CA LEU A 390 -24.94 50.80 20.04
C LEU A 390 -25.13 51.49 18.69
N ASP A 391 -25.73 50.72 17.79
CA ASP A 391 -26.33 51.16 16.55
C ASP A 391 -27.86 51.32 16.74
N GLN A 392 -28.42 52.34 16.08
CA GLN A 392 -29.84 52.54 15.70
C GLN A 392 -30.89 52.98 16.72
N LEU A 393 -31.24 54.27 16.71
CA LEU A 393 -32.62 54.76 16.90
C LEU A 393 -32.85 56.13 16.22
N SER A 394 -33.38 56.13 14.99
CA SER A 394 -33.99 57.32 14.39
C SER A 394 -35.08 56.91 13.39
N ARG A 395 -36.17 56.37 13.92
CA ARG A 395 -37.37 55.89 13.19
C ARG A 395 -38.61 56.78 13.37
N GLU A 396 -38.43 58.08 13.64
CA GLU A 396 -39.55 58.96 14.01
C GLU A 396 -40.01 59.97 12.93
N LYS A 397 -39.67 59.77 11.64
CA LYS A 397 -39.97 60.76 10.58
C LYS A 397 -41.00 60.35 9.50
N LYS A 398 -41.93 59.41 9.78
CA LYS A 398 -42.91 58.92 8.78
C LYS A 398 -44.40 59.00 9.16
N ARG A 399 -44.77 59.65 10.27
CA ARG A 399 -46.16 59.68 10.75
C ARG A 399 -47.03 60.83 10.22
N LEU A 400 -46.46 61.82 9.52
CA LEU A 400 -47.19 63.05 9.16
C LEU A 400 -47.94 63.02 7.81
N LYS A 401 -47.78 61.97 6.98
CA LYS A 401 -48.29 61.94 5.58
C LYS A 401 -49.65 61.24 5.38
N GLN A 402 -50.35 60.88 6.46
CA GLN A 402 -51.56 60.03 6.40
C GLN A 402 -52.91 60.78 6.47
N LEU A 403 -52.92 62.11 6.65
CA LEU A 403 -54.15 62.85 6.96
C LEU A 403 -54.82 63.55 5.76
N GLU A 404 -54.11 63.75 4.65
CA GLU A 404 -54.68 64.38 3.44
C GLU A 404 -55.40 63.36 2.52
N HIS A 405 -55.07 62.08 2.66
CA HIS A 405 -55.66 60.98 1.90
C HIS A 405 -57.14 60.72 2.19
N LYS A 406 -57.72 61.28 3.26
CA LYS A 406 -59.09 60.94 3.70
C LYS A 406 -60.20 61.74 3.04
N ARG A 407 -59.93 62.90 2.44
CA ARG A 407 -60.98 63.79 1.88
C ARG A 407 -61.21 63.66 0.38
N ALA A 408 -60.27 63.07 -0.36
CA ALA A 408 -60.49 62.67 -1.76
C ALA A 408 -61.38 61.41 -1.89
N VAL A 409 -61.60 60.69 -0.79
CA VAL A 409 -62.25 59.37 -0.76
C VAL A 409 -63.75 59.46 -0.99
N ASP A 410 -64.42 60.48 -0.46
CA ASP A 410 -65.89 60.52 -0.42
C ASP A 410 -66.52 60.94 -1.76
N ALA A 411 -65.85 61.81 -2.53
CA ALA A 411 -66.33 62.23 -3.85
C ALA A 411 -66.26 61.10 -4.90
N MET A 412 -65.37 60.12 -4.72
CA MET A 412 -65.30 58.93 -5.57
C MET A 412 -66.46 57.95 -5.32
N VAL A 413 -67.21 58.06 -4.21
CA VAL A 413 -68.20 57.04 -3.80
C VAL A 413 -69.49 57.12 -4.62
N GLU A 414 -69.86 58.31 -5.11
CA GLU A 414 -71.14 58.52 -5.82
C GLU A 414 -71.06 58.20 -7.32
N GLU A 415 -69.94 58.52 -7.97
CA GLU A 415 -69.66 58.13 -9.37
C GLU A 415 -69.54 56.59 -9.51
N ARG A 416 -69.05 55.94 -8.44
CA ARG A 416 -68.94 54.49 -8.30
C ARG A 416 -70.29 53.77 -8.30
N ARG A 417 -71.36 54.37 -7.76
CA ARG A 417 -72.69 53.73 -7.72
C ARG A 417 -73.33 53.57 -9.10
N LYS A 418 -73.12 54.53 -10.00
CA LYS A 418 -73.62 54.48 -11.39
C LYS A 418 -72.79 53.54 -12.27
N GLN A 419 -71.48 53.45 -12.03
CA GLN A 419 -70.62 52.46 -12.66
C GLN A 419 -71.01 51.02 -12.24
N ILE A 420 -71.32 50.79 -10.94
CA ILE A 420 -71.71 49.47 -10.42
C ILE A 420 -72.97 48.88 -11.10
N GLU A 421 -73.95 49.68 -11.52
CA GLU A 421 -75.16 49.14 -12.16
C GLU A 421 -74.93 48.73 -13.63
N ALA A 422 -74.14 49.50 -14.37
CA ALA A 422 -73.70 49.12 -15.72
C ALA A 422 -72.74 47.92 -15.68
N GLU A 423 -71.88 47.88 -14.66
CA GLU A 423 -70.96 46.79 -14.39
C GLU A 423 -71.70 45.49 -14.03
N LYS A 424 -72.82 45.54 -13.28
CA LYS A 424 -73.64 44.36 -12.94
C LYS A 424 -74.27 43.66 -14.14
N VAL A 425 -74.70 44.38 -15.18
CA VAL A 425 -75.32 43.78 -16.37
C VAL A 425 -74.26 43.13 -17.26
N LEU A 426 -73.14 43.83 -17.46
CA LEU A 426 -71.97 43.26 -18.12
C LEU A 426 -71.44 42.06 -17.32
N GLU A 427 -71.39 42.13 -16.00
CA GLU A 427 -70.97 41.05 -15.11
C GLU A 427 -71.89 39.82 -15.21
N GLN A 428 -73.21 39.98 -15.45
CA GLN A 428 -74.10 38.84 -15.66
C GLN A 428 -73.90 38.15 -17.02
N GLU A 429 -73.64 38.91 -18.08
CA GLU A 429 -73.33 38.34 -19.39
C GLU A 429 -71.94 37.71 -19.42
N GLU A 430 -70.95 38.35 -18.78
CA GLU A 430 -69.61 37.79 -18.58
C GLU A 430 -69.68 36.53 -17.72
N ARG A 431 -70.44 36.50 -16.62
CA ARG A 431 -70.64 35.27 -15.80
C ARG A 431 -71.27 34.13 -16.59
N ARG A 432 -72.19 34.39 -17.53
CA ARG A 432 -72.77 33.33 -18.37
C ARG A 432 -71.74 32.78 -19.35
N LYS A 433 -70.96 33.65 -20.00
CA LYS A 433 -69.86 33.24 -20.88
C LYS A 433 -68.77 32.50 -20.10
N GLU A 434 -68.44 32.97 -18.90
CA GLU A 434 -67.53 32.31 -17.97
C GLU A 434 -68.04 30.92 -17.59
N GLN A 435 -69.32 30.76 -17.29
CA GLN A 435 -69.92 29.44 -17.00
C GLN A 435 -69.85 28.49 -18.19
N GLU A 436 -70.18 28.94 -19.40
CA GLU A 436 -70.06 28.11 -20.62
C GLU A 436 -68.60 27.72 -20.91
N LEU A 437 -67.66 28.65 -20.71
CA LEU A 437 -66.22 28.40 -20.83
C LEU A 437 -65.71 27.46 -19.73
N GLU A 438 -66.22 27.58 -18.50
CA GLU A 438 -65.90 26.70 -17.38
C GLU A 438 -66.43 25.29 -17.62
N GLU A 439 -67.67 25.13 -18.09
CA GLU A 439 -68.23 23.83 -18.45
C GLU A 439 -67.44 23.17 -19.59
N PHE A 440 -67.11 23.93 -20.63
CA PHE A 440 -66.24 23.45 -21.72
C PHE A 440 -64.87 23.03 -21.18
N ARG A 441 -64.27 23.85 -20.32
CA ARG A 441 -62.99 23.55 -19.65
C ARG A 441 -63.08 22.29 -18.81
N GLN A 442 -64.14 22.09 -18.02
CA GLN A 442 -64.36 20.90 -17.21
C GLN A 442 -64.51 19.64 -18.06
N ARG A 443 -65.25 19.70 -19.19
CA ARG A 443 -65.35 18.57 -20.14
C ARG A 443 -64.00 18.20 -20.72
N VAL A 444 -63.18 19.18 -21.10
CA VAL A 444 -61.83 18.94 -21.62
C VAL A 444 -60.91 18.37 -20.54
N ILE A 445 -61.00 18.86 -19.29
CA ILE A 445 -60.25 18.32 -18.15
C ILE A 445 -60.59 16.84 -17.92
N GLU A 446 -61.87 16.48 -17.93
CA GLU A 446 -62.30 15.10 -17.69
C GLU A 446 -61.82 14.15 -18.80
N GLN A 447 -61.87 14.59 -20.06
CA GLN A 447 -61.35 13.84 -21.21
C GLN A 447 -59.83 13.63 -21.12
N GLU A 448 -59.07 14.68 -20.80
CA GLU A 448 -57.61 14.58 -20.63
C GLU A 448 -57.25 13.74 -19.38
N ARG A 449 -58.06 13.79 -18.30
CA ARG A 449 -57.88 12.92 -17.15
C ARG A 449 -58.00 11.45 -17.54
N GLN A 450 -59.09 11.09 -18.24
CA GLN A 450 -59.30 9.71 -18.70
C GLN A 450 -58.21 9.25 -19.67
N ARG A 451 -57.72 10.15 -20.53
CA ARG A 451 -56.59 9.89 -21.42
C ARG A 451 -55.31 9.58 -20.65
N LEU A 452 -54.91 10.43 -19.70
CA LEU A 452 -53.73 10.22 -18.86
C LEU A 452 -53.82 8.90 -18.09
N LEU A 453 -55.00 8.58 -17.56
CA LEU A 453 -55.23 7.30 -16.91
C LEU A 453 -55.06 6.12 -17.88
N ARG A 454 -55.62 6.17 -19.09
CA ARG A 454 -55.45 5.10 -20.09
C ARG A 454 -53.99 4.84 -20.46
N GLU A 455 -53.23 5.92 -20.67
CA GLU A 455 -51.84 5.82 -21.10
C GLU A 455 -50.91 5.31 -19.98
N HIS A 456 -51.15 5.73 -18.74
CA HIS A 456 -50.21 5.50 -17.64
C HIS A 456 -50.64 4.42 -16.64
N ALA A 457 -51.94 4.19 -16.44
CA ALA A 457 -52.40 3.30 -15.37
C ALA A 457 -51.97 1.85 -15.60
N SER A 458 -52.03 1.35 -16.84
CA SER A 458 -51.61 -0.01 -17.21
C SER A 458 -50.13 -0.29 -16.90
N ARG A 459 -49.24 0.68 -17.16
CA ARG A 459 -47.79 0.59 -16.92
C ARG A 459 -47.43 0.70 -15.42
N LEU A 460 -48.27 1.40 -14.65
CA LEU A 460 -48.06 1.68 -13.23
C LEU A 460 -48.81 0.72 -12.30
N LEU A 461 -49.34 -0.37 -12.84
CA LEU A 461 -50.08 -1.37 -12.08
C LEU A 461 -49.26 -1.85 -10.86
N GLY A 462 -49.89 -1.83 -9.68
CA GLY A 462 -49.22 -2.09 -8.39
C GLY A 462 -48.66 -0.85 -7.70
N HIS A 463 -48.23 0.18 -8.43
CA HIS A 463 -47.56 1.37 -7.90
C HIS A 463 -48.42 2.65 -7.93
N LEU A 464 -49.66 2.57 -8.44
CA LEU A 464 -50.63 3.66 -8.39
C LEU A 464 -50.99 4.08 -6.95
N PRO A 465 -50.95 5.40 -6.62
CA PRO A 465 -51.37 5.94 -5.34
C PRO A 465 -52.91 5.92 -5.18
N LYS A 466 -53.38 6.04 -3.93
CA LYS A 466 -54.81 6.04 -3.59
C LYS A 466 -55.47 7.34 -4.09
N GLY A 467 -56.71 7.26 -4.57
CA GLY A 467 -57.48 8.43 -5.02
C GLY A 467 -57.11 8.95 -6.42
N VAL A 468 -56.65 8.06 -7.31
CA VAL A 468 -56.39 8.37 -8.73
C VAL A 468 -57.66 8.15 -9.59
N PHE A 469 -58.53 7.22 -9.19
CA PHE A 469 -59.85 7.00 -9.80
C PHE A 469 -60.92 7.71 -8.95
N LYS A 470 -61.81 8.49 -9.56
CA LYS A 470 -62.89 9.21 -8.85
C LYS A 470 -64.11 8.30 -8.65
N ASN A 471 -64.53 7.57 -9.70
CA ASN A 471 -65.72 6.71 -9.70
C ASN A 471 -65.42 5.30 -10.24
N GLN A 472 -66.33 4.33 -10.02
CA GLN A 472 -66.25 2.99 -10.62
C GLN A 472 -66.27 3.04 -12.16
N ASP A 473 -66.94 4.03 -12.74
CA ASP A 473 -66.95 4.29 -14.19
C ASP A 473 -65.55 4.49 -14.78
N ASP A 474 -64.59 4.98 -13.99
CA ASP A 474 -63.19 5.12 -14.45
C ASP A 474 -62.49 3.76 -14.57
N LEU A 475 -62.86 2.79 -13.72
CA LEU A 475 -62.35 1.43 -13.79
C LEU A 475 -62.96 0.68 -14.98
N ASP A 476 -64.14 1.11 -15.44
CA ASP A 476 -64.80 0.55 -16.60
C ASP A 476 -64.07 0.82 -17.92
N LEU A 477 -63.18 1.82 -17.94
CA LEU A 477 -62.35 2.18 -19.07
C LEU A 477 -61.20 1.19 -19.34
N PHE A 478 -61.01 0.17 -18.48
CA PHE A 478 -59.88 -0.76 -18.52
C PHE A 478 -60.32 -2.24 -18.58
N ASP A 479 -59.42 -3.08 -19.09
CA ASP A 479 -59.63 -4.52 -19.28
C ASP A 479 -59.84 -5.29 -17.96
N GLU A 480 -60.48 -6.46 -18.02
CA GLU A 480 -60.78 -7.30 -16.85
C GLU A 480 -59.52 -7.71 -16.06
N GLU A 481 -58.39 -7.92 -16.75
CA GLU A 481 -57.11 -8.23 -16.09
C GLU A 481 -56.59 -7.09 -15.22
N PHE A 482 -56.76 -5.84 -15.68
CA PHE A 482 -56.39 -4.65 -14.95
C PHE A 482 -57.25 -4.51 -13.69
N ARG A 483 -58.57 -4.70 -13.83
CA ARG A 483 -59.51 -4.66 -12.71
C ARG A 483 -59.21 -5.73 -11.67
N ALA A 484 -58.95 -6.96 -12.11
CA ALA A 484 -58.64 -8.08 -11.24
C ALA A 484 -57.33 -7.89 -10.46
N LYS A 485 -56.30 -7.31 -11.09
CA LYS A 485 -55.01 -7.02 -10.42
C LYS A 485 -55.06 -5.79 -9.53
N PHE A 486 -55.87 -4.79 -9.90
CA PHE A 486 -56.10 -3.60 -9.07
C PHE A 486 -56.92 -3.94 -7.80
N SER A 487 -57.94 -4.78 -7.93
CA SER A 487 -58.76 -5.27 -6.81
C SER A 487 -58.04 -6.30 -5.94
N ARG A 488 -57.08 -7.05 -6.50
CA ARG A 488 -56.21 -7.98 -5.77
C ARG A 488 -55.17 -7.31 -4.86
N LYS A 489 -55.13 -5.99 -4.75
CA LYS A 489 -54.25 -5.35 -3.76
C LYS A 489 -54.65 -5.80 -2.35
N PRO A 490 -53.70 -6.25 -1.50
CA PRO A 490 -53.93 -6.48 -0.08
C PRO A 490 -54.20 -5.18 0.69
#